data_AF-A0A2H0BCY0-F1
#
_entry.id   AF-A0A2H0BCY0-F1
#
_cell.length_a   1.000
_cell.length_b   1.000
_cell.length_c   1.000
_cell.angle_alpha   90.00
_cell.angle_beta   90.00
_cell.angle_gamma   90.00
#
_symmetry.space_group_name_H-M   'P 1'
#
loop_
_entity.id
_entity.type
_entity.pdbx_description
1 polymer ?
#
loop_
_entity_poly.entity_id
_entity_poly.type
_entity_poly.pdbx_seq_one_letter_code
_entity_poly.pdbx_strand_id
1 'polypeptide(L)'
;MTKTEIIQKENPVLRKKAEGVPIKNIGAKKIKDIINKMKEALNGEDDGVAIAAPQIGESLRIFVVSSKALTLNKKIKGRSADKEFNDLVFINPEIIKISQKKKKVEEGCLSVRWLYGSVKRSDKISIKAYDETGKTVERGASGLLAQIFQHEIDHLDGILFTDKAENIRDMPPTQNIKIVFFGSSQFSRYVLEELEEMHLSPILNITSAKEPIPMDKLKKAKADIFVVASFGKILPKELIDMPKYKTLNVHPSLLPRLRGPAPIQNT
;
A
#
# COMPACT_ATOMS: atom_id res chain seq x y z
N MET A 1 -1.80 -23.03 10.85
CA MET A 1 -0.51 -22.38 11.16
C MET A 1 -0.81 -20.92 11.46
N THR A 2 -0.20 -20.35 12.50
CA THR A 2 -0.39 -18.94 12.88
C THR A 2 0.31 -18.04 11.86
N LYS A 3 -0.44 -17.10 11.26
CA LYS A 3 0.10 -16.10 10.30
C LYS A 3 1.32 -15.40 10.91
N THR A 4 2.44 -15.37 10.19
CA THR A 4 3.62 -14.60 10.62
C THR A 4 3.27 -13.11 10.63
N GLU A 5 3.42 -12.46 11.79
CA GLU A 5 3.11 -11.04 11.97
C GLU A 5 4.26 -10.16 11.46
N ILE A 6 3.91 -9.09 10.73
CA ILE A 6 4.86 -8.04 10.34
C ILE A 6 4.83 -6.95 11.41
N ILE A 7 5.94 -6.82 12.13
CA ILE A 7 6.03 -5.87 13.24
C ILE A 7 6.01 -4.43 12.71
N GLN A 8 5.44 -3.55 13.52
CA GLN A 8 5.29 -2.12 13.18
C GLN A 8 6.42 -1.28 13.78
N LYS A 9 6.56 -0.04 13.27
CA LYS A 9 7.66 0.91 13.50
C LYS A 9 8.08 1.13 14.96
N GLU A 10 7.20 0.86 15.92
CA GLU A 10 7.46 1.01 17.35
C GLU A 10 8.34 -0.11 17.91
N ASN A 11 8.48 -1.23 17.19
CA ASN A 11 9.35 -2.31 17.64
C ASN A 11 10.83 -1.90 17.47
N PRO A 12 11.64 -1.90 18.55
CA PRO A 12 13.02 -1.43 18.49
C PRO A 12 13.94 -2.19 17.53
N VAL A 13 13.61 -3.45 17.18
CA VAL A 13 14.44 -4.23 16.25
C VAL A 13 14.53 -3.59 14.86
N LEU A 14 13.51 -2.84 14.44
CA LEU A 14 13.49 -2.10 13.17
C LEU A 14 14.47 -0.92 13.14
N ARG A 15 15.01 -0.54 14.29
CA ARG A 15 15.98 0.56 14.46
C ARG A 15 17.39 0.06 14.77
N LYS A 16 17.60 -1.26 14.81
CA LYS A 16 18.91 -1.87 15.05
C LYS A 16 19.56 -2.29 13.73
N LYS A 17 20.88 -2.16 13.66
CA LYS A 17 21.65 -2.77 12.58
C LYS A 17 21.61 -4.29 12.73
N ALA A 18 21.14 -4.97 11.70
CA ALA A 18 20.99 -6.41 11.69
C ALA A 18 22.34 -7.14 11.58
N GLU A 19 22.42 -8.32 12.15
CA GLU A 19 23.64 -9.13 12.22
C GLU A 19 23.83 -9.95 10.92
N GLY A 20 25.08 -10.08 10.48
CA GLY A 20 25.41 -10.93 9.35
C GLY A 20 25.16 -12.39 9.67
N VAL A 21 24.58 -13.14 8.73
CA VAL A 21 24.45 -14.59 8.84
C VAL A 21 25.81 -15.23 8.57
N PRO A 22 26.40 -16.01 9.49
CA PRO A 22 27.64 -16.73 9.20
C PRO A 22 27.46 -17.63 7.97
N ILE A 23 28.39 -17.62 7.02
CA ILE A 23 28.27 -18.36 5.75
C ILE A 23 27.98 -19.85 5.98
N LYS A 24 28.67 -20.46 6.95
CA LYS A 24 28.47 -21.86 7.36
C LYS A 24 27.05 -22.17 7.85
N ASN A 25 26.28 -21.16 8.25
CA ASN A 25 24.93 -21.32 8.79
C ASN A 25 23.83 -21.06 7.75
N ILE A 26 24.14 -20.61 6.53
CA ILE A 26 23.12 -20.26 5.53
C ILE A 26 22.20 -21.46 5.22
N GLY A 27 22.78 -22.65 5.07
CA GLY A 27 22.02 -23.88 4.82
C GLY A 27 21.32 -24.47 6.06
N ALA A 28 21.53 -23.90 7.25
CA ALA A 28 20.97 -24.44 8.49
C ALA A 28 19.46 -24.32 8.53
N LYS A 29 18.80 -25.30 9.16
CA LYS A 29 17.34 -25.35 9.30
C LYS A 29 16.76 -24.03 9.84
N LYS A 30 17.41 -23.42 10.84
CA LYS A 30 17.00 -22.13 11.43
C LYS A 30 16.88 -21.02 10.38
N ILE A 31 17.84 -20.89 9.47
CA ILE A 31 17.83 -19.84 8.43
C ILE A 31 16.74 -20.12 7.40
N LYS A 32 16.57 -21.39 7.00
CA LYS A 32 15.48 -21.80 6.11
C LYS A 32 14.10 -21.50 6.70
N ASP A 33 13.91 -21.79 7.99
CA ASP A 33 12.65 -21.51 8.70
C ASP A 33 12.36 -20.00 8.74
N ILE A 34 13.38 -19.16 8.97
CA ILE A 34 13.25 -17.69 8.90
C ILE A 34 12.86 -17.22 7.50
N ILE A 35 13.54 -17.70 6.46
CA ILE A 35 13.22 -17.36 5.06
C ILE A 35 11.78 -17.78 4.71
N ASN A 36 11.34 -18.95 5.16
CA ASN A 36 9.97 -19.41 4.94
C ASN A 36 8.93 -18.53 5.63
N LYS A 37 9.19 -18.11 6.88
CA LYS A 37 8.34 -17.14 7.59
C LYS A 37 8.26 -15.80 6.86
N MET A 38 9.38 -15.32 6.31
CA MET A 38 9.42 -14.09 5.51
C MET A 38 8.57 -14.22 4.23
N LYS A 39 8.72 -15.33 3.50
CA LYS A 39 7.92 -15.63 2.30
C LYS A 39 6.42 -15.73 2.64
N GLU A 40 6.07 -16.39 3.73
CA GLU A 40 4.69 -16.49 4.22
C GLU A 40 4.11 -15.11 4.58
N ALA A 41 4.84 -14.31 5.37
CA ALA A 41 4.42 -12.97 5.74
C ALA A 41 4.21 -12.08 4.51
N LEU A 42 5.15 -12.12 3.55
CA LEU A 42 5.08 -11.34 2.31
C LEU A 42 3.92 -11.77 1.42
N ASN A 43 3.66 -13.08 1.31
CA ASN A 43 2.53 -13.60 0.53
C ASN A 43 1.17 -13.25 1.14
N GLY A 44 1.11 -13.05 2.46
CA GLY A 44 -0.08 -12.60 3.18
C GLY A 44 -0.43 -11.12 2.99
N GLU A 45 0.38 -10.37 2.24
CA GLU A 45 0.17 -8.95 1.93
C GLU A 45 -0.06 -8.77 0.42
N ASP A 46 -1.19 -8.15 0.06
CA ASP A 46 -1.59 -8.01 -1.35
C ASP A 46 -0.66 -7.09 -2.15
N ASP A 47 -0.21 -6.01 -1.51
CA ASP A 47 0.69 -4.99 -2.07
C ASP A 47 2.17 -5.19 -1.68
N GLY A 48 2.50 -6.32 -1.03
CA GLY A 48 3.86 -6.67 -0.62
C GLY A 48 4.79 -7.00 -1.80
N VAL A 49 5.86 -6.20 -1.96
CA VAL A 49 6.89 -6.41 -3.00
C VAL A 49 8.20 -7.01 -2.49
N ALA A 50 8.53 -6.78 -1.23
CA ALA A 50 9.70 -7.31 -0.55
C ALA A 50 9.52 -7.22 0.97
N ILE A 51 10.36 -7.95 1.71
CA ILE A 51 10.43 -7.89 3.17
C ILE A 51 11.85 -8.20 3.66
N ALA A 52 12.28 -7.50 4.72
CA ALA A 52 13.53 -7.75 5.43
C ALA A 52 13.29 -8.52 6.73
N ALA A 53 14.24 -9.37 7.14
CA ALA A 53 14.11 -10.20 8.34
C ALA A 53 13.79 -9.41 9.63
N PRO A 54 14.33 -8.19 9.85
CA PRO A 54 13.94 -7.36 10.98
C PRO A 54 12.43 -7.11 11.06
N GLN A 55 11.71 -7.07 9.94
CA GLN A 55 10.26 -6.83 9.89
C GLN A 55 9.42 -8.00 10.41
N ILE A 56 10.01 -9.18 10.57
CA ILE A 56 9.38 -10.32 11.26
C ILE A 56 10.02 -10.59 12.63
N GLY A 57 10.79 -9.64 13.15
CA GLY A 57 11.43 -9.72 14.47
C GLY A 57 12.83 -10.35 14.48
N GLU A 58 13.35 -10.78 13.33
CA GLU A 58 14.64 -11.47 13.23
C GLU A 58 15.75 -10.49 12.81
N SER A 59 16.65 -10.15 13.73
CA SER A 59 17.73 -9.17 13.51
C SER A 59 18.89 -9.72 12.66
N LEU A 60 18.60 -10.25 11.47
CA LEU A 60 19.57 -10.83 10.54
C LEU A 60 19.57 -10.08 9.19
N ARG A 61 20.73 -10.04 8.53
CA ARG A 61 20.90 -9.42 7.21
C ARG A 61 20.33 -10.28 6.09
N ILE A 62 19.01 -10.42 6.03
CA ILE A 62 18.28 -11.19 5.01
C ILE A 62 17.13 -10.34 4.49
N PHE A 63 16.95 -10.27 3.17
CA PHE A 63 15.70 -9.79 2.58
C PHE A 63 15.21 -10.70 1.46
N VAL A 64 13.91 -10.68 1.23
CA VAL A 64 13.21 -11.46 0.19
C VAL A 64 12.49 -10.49 -0.74
N VAL A 65 12.58 -10.72 -2.05
CA VAL A 65 11.84 -9.98 -3.08
C VAL A 65 10.83 -10.92 -3.72
N SER A 66 9.56 -10.51 -3.74
CA SER A 66 8.49 -11.36 -4.25
C SER A 66 8.56 -11.55 -5.75
N SER A 67 8.11 -12.71 -6.21
CA SER A 67 7.82 -13.02 -7.60
C SER A 67 6.93 -11.95 -8.26
N LYS A 68 5.91 -11.44 -7.54
CA LYS A 68 5.03 -10.34 -7.97
C LYS A 68 5.83 -9.10 -8.38
N ALA A 69 6.81 -8.69 -7.57
CA ALA A 69 7.66 -7.53 -7.85
C ALA A 69 8.54 -7.73 -9.09
N LEU A 70 9.03 -8.94 -9.31
CA LEU A 70 9.84 -9.30 -10.49
C LEU A 70 9.01 -9.24 -11.77
N THR A 71 7.79 -9.78 -11.73
CA THR A 71 6.81 -9.70 -12.81
C THR A 71 6.46 -8.25 -13.13
N LEU A 72 6.15 -7.44 -12.12
CA LEU A 72 5.83 -6.02 -12.29
C LEU A 72 6.99 -5.24 -12.92
N ASN A 73 8.22 -5.42 -12.43
CA ASN A 73 9.40 -4.76 -13.00
C ASN A 73 9.65 -5.16 -14.47
N LYS A 74 9.33 -6.39 -14.89
CA LYS A 74 9.38 -6.78 -16.31
C LYS A 74 8.31 -6.09 -17.15
N LYS A 75 7.07 -6.03 -16.66
CA LYS A 75 5.95 -5.35 -17.33
C LYS A 75 6.26 -3.87 -17.54
N ILE A 76 6.76 -3.18 -16.51
CA ILE A 76 7.17 -1.76 -16.58
C ILE A 76 8.27 -1.55 -17.65
N LYS A 77 9.11 -2.56 -17.88
CA LYS A 77 10.18 -2.54 -18.89
C LYS A 77 9.72 -3.01 -20.29
N GLY A 78 8.42 -3.19 -20.51
CA GLY A 78 7.84 -3.59 -21.79
C GLY A 78 8.24 -5.01 -22.22
N ARG A 79 8.56 -5.90 -21.27
CA ARG A 79 8.96 -7.29 -21.57
C ARG A 79 7.82 -8.25 -21.21
N SER A 80 7.61 -9.27 -22.04
CA SER A 80 6.68 -10.37 -21.75
C SER A 80 6.90 -10.96 -20.36
N ALA A 81 5.78 -11.16 -19.65
CA ALA A 81 5.71 -11.71 -18.31
C ALA A 81 5.44 -13.23 -18.30
N ASP A 82 5.64 -13.90 -19.44
CA ASP A 82 5.23 -15.30 -19.68
C ASP A 82 5.98 -16.33 -18.84
N LYS A 83 6.95 -15.90 -18.02
CA LYS A 83 7.72 -16.77 -17.14
C LYS A 83 7.39 -16.43 -15.69
N GLU A 84 6.85 -17.42 -14.97
CA GLU A 84 6.73 -17.33 -13.52
C GLU A 84 8.10 -17.17 -12.88
N PHE A 85 8.19 -16.23 -11.95
CA PHE A 85 9.39 -16.04 -11.13
C PHE A 85 9.20 -16.74 -9.80
N ASN A 86 10.29 -17.28 -9.28
CA ASN A 86 10.38 -17.59 -7.86
C ASN A 86 10.77 -16.33 -7.09
N ASP A 87 10.41 -16.28 -5.81
CA ASP A 87 10.93 -15.28 -4.89
C ASP A 87 12.46 -15.35 -4.84
N LEU A 88 13.09 -14.20 -4.63
CA LEU A 88 14.55 -14.09 -4.55
C LEU A 88 14.98 -13.71 -3.16
N VAL A 89 15.93 -14.48 -2.62
CA VAL A 89 16.47 -14.30 -1.28
C VAL A 89 17.88 -13.74 -1.38
N PHE A 90 18.18 -12.71 -0.60
CA PHE A 90 19.49 -12.09 -0.50
C PHE A 90 19.94 -12.08 0.95
N ILE A 91 21.02 -12.81 1.23
CA ILE A 91 21.64 -12.94 2.55
C ILE A 91 22.97 -12.18 2.55
N ASN A 92 23.21 -11.40 3.60
CA ASN A 92 24.35 -10.48 3.74
C ASN A 92 24.56 -9.58 2.52
N PRO A 93 23.52 -8.85 2.05
CA PRO A 93 23.66 -7.97 0.90
C PRO A 93 24.58 -6.79 1.20
N GLU A 94 25.39 -6.45 0.20
CA GLU A 94 26.28 -5.29 0.17
C GLU A 94 26.12 -4.56 -1.17
N ILE A 95 26.00 -3.22 -1.13
CA ILE A 95 25.97 -2.39 -2.35
C ILE A 95 27.40 -2.22 -2.86
N ILE A 96 27.72 -2.84 -4.00
CA ILE A 96 29.04 -2.76 -4.63
C ILE A 96 29.16 -1.64 -5.66
N LYS A 97 28.02 -1.18 -6.22
CA LYS A 97 27.97 -0.02 -7.14
C LYS A 97 26.66 0.73 -6.94
N ILE A 98 26.71 2.06 -6.97
CA ILE A 98 25.54 2.92 -6.85
C ILE A 98 25.67 4.12 -7.80
N SER A 99 24.62 4.43 -8.54
CA SER A 99 24.63 5.58 -9.44
C SER A 99 24.48 6.89 -8.68
N GLN A 100 25.19 7.94 -9.12
CA GLN A 100 24.99 9.31 -8.62
C GLN A 100 23.63 9.88 -9.03
N LYS A 101 23.12 9.49 -10.20
CA LYS A 101 21.77 9.87 -10.65
C LYS A 101 20.73 9.31 -9.68
N LYS A 102 19.99 10.21 -9.04
CA LYS A 102 18.85 9.88 -8.17
C LYS A 102 17.53 10.25 -8.83
N LYS A 103 16.48 9.53 -8.47
CA LYS A 103 15.10 9.83 -8.83
C LYS A 103 14.26 9.93 -7.57
N LYS A 104 13.29 10.84 -7.58
CA LYS A 104 12.26 10.93 -6.56
C LYS A 104 11.22 9.84 -6.87
N VAL A 105 10.97 8.97 -5.91
CA VAL A 105 10.06 7.82 -6.02
C VAL A 105 9.10 7.83 -4.84
N GLU A 106 7.88 7.36 -5.06
CA GLU A 106 6.92 7.14 -3.97
C GLU A 106 7.23 5.80 -3.29
N GLU A 107 7.28 5.81 -1.96
CA GLU A 107 7.53 4.64 -1.11
C GLU A 107 6.47 4.53 -0.02
N GLY A 108 6.17 3.28 0.33
CA GLY A 108 5.49 2.88 1.56
C GLY A 108 6.24 1.68 2.15
N CYS A 109 5.84 1.23 3.35
CA CYS A 109 6.51 0.12 4.03
C CYS A 109 5.51 -0.73 4.82
N LEU A 110 5.65 -2.06 4.77
CA LEU A 110 4.81 -3.01 5.51
C LEU A 110 4.89 -2.83 7.04
N SER A 111 6.00 -2.26 7.55
CA SER A 111 6.20 -1.95 8.97
C SER A 111 5.82 -0.51 9.36
N VAL A 112 5.34 0.30 8.43
CA VAL A 112 4.93 1.69 8.67
C VAL A 112 3.60 1.96 7.96
N ARG A 113 2.63 1.06 8.13
CA ARG A 113 1.28 1.25 7.61
C ARG A 113 0.64 2.45 8.30
N TRP A 114 0.03 3.41 7.61
CA TRP A 114 -0.32 3.54 6.19
C TRP A 114 0.34 4.76 5.56
N LEU A 115 1.58 5.01 5.95
CA LEU A 115 2.31 6.19 5.52
C LEU A 115 2.95 5.95 4.16
N TYR A 116 2.80 6.94 3.29
CA TYR A 116 3.50 7.01 2.02
C TYR A 116 4.22 8.33 1.91
N GLY A 117 5.35 8.34 1.23
CA GLY A 117 6.14 9.55 1.08
C GLY A 117 7.14 9.41 -0.05
N SER A 118 7.78 10.52 -0.35
CA SER A 118 8.61 10.64 -1.53
C SER A 118 10.08 10.59 -1.14
N VAL A 119 10.82 9.59 -1.63
CA VAL A 119 12.22 9.33 -1.28
C VAL A 119 13.11 9.49 -2.50
N LYS A 120 14.32 10.00 -2.32
CA LYS A 120 15.34 10.06 -3.40
C LYS A 120 16.18 8.79 -3.40
N ARG A 121 15.98 7.92 -4.39
CA ARG A 121 16.76 6.68 -4.60
C ARG A 121 17.68 6.79 -5.79
N SER A 122 18.84 6.13 -5.73
CA SER A 122 19.71 5.99 -6.89
C SER A 122 19.02 5.14 -7.97
N ASP A 123 19.09 5.58 -9.22
CA ASP A 123 18.38 4.97 -10.36
C ASP A 123 18.90 3.56 -10.69
N LYS A 124 20.18 3.30 -10.41
CA LYS A 124 20.84 2.00 -10.61
C LYS A 124 21.72 1.67 -9.42
N ILE A 125 21.69 0.40 -9.02
CA ILE A 125 22.61 -0.17 -8.04
C ILE A 125 23.07 -1.56 -8.49
N SER A 126 24.19 -2.03 -7.97
CA SER A 126 24.56 -3.45 -7.98
C SER A 126 24.84 -3.89 -6.56
N ILE A 127 24.34 -5.08 -6.22
CA ILE A 127 24.57 -5.70 -4.92
C ILE A 127 25.35 -7.01 -5.08
N LYS A 128 26.13 -7.35 -4.06
CA LYS A 128 26.69 -8.68 -3.84
C LYS A 128 26.05 -9.28 -2.60
N ALA A 129 25.66 -10.55 -2.67
CA ALA A 129 25.00 -11.26 -1.57
C ALA A 129 25.22 -12.78 -1.71
N TYR A 130 24.62 -13.54 -0.80
CA TYR A 130 24.42 -14.99 -0.94
C TYR A 130 22.95 -15.30 -1.17
N ASP A 131 22.64 -16.34 -1.94
CA ASP A 131 21.28 -16.88 -2.05
C ASP A 131 20.95 -17.86 -0.91
N GLU A 132 19.74 -18.41 -0.90
CA GLU A 132 19.27 -19.36 0.12
C GLU A 132 20.04 -20.70 0.13
N THR A 133 20.85 -20.97 -0.90
CA THR A 133 21.75 -22.14 -0.97
C THR A 133 23.16 -21.84 -0.47
N GLY A 134 23.47 -20.57 -0.21
CA GLY A 134 24.81 -20.10 0.16
C GLY A 134 25.71 -19.80 -1.04
N LYS A 135 25.17 -19.79 -2.26
CA LYS A 135 25.94 -19.41 -3.45
C LYS A 135 26.02 -17.89 -3.55
N THR A 136 27.20 -17.38 -3.91
CA THR A 136 27.38 -15.95 -4.15
C THR A 136 26.62 -15.49 -5.38
N VAL A 137 25.91 -14.38 -5.23
CA VAL A 137 25.16 -13.72 -6.30
C VAL A 137 25.56 -12.25 -6.39
N GLU A 138 25.84 -11.80 -7.61
CA GLU A 138 25.98 -10.38 -7.92
C GLU A 138 24.83 -9.98 -8.84
N ARG A 139 24.14 -8.90 -8.48
CA ARG A 139 22.92 -8.49 -9.19
C ARG A 139 22.82 -6.99 -9.37
N GLY A 140 22.78 -6.57 -10.63
CA GLY A 140 22.42 -5.21 -11.02
C GLY A 140 20.91 -5.00 -11.00
N ALA A 141 20.48 -3.83 -10.55
CA ALA A 141 19.10 -3.40 -10.51
C ALA A 141 18.95 -1.96 -11.04
N SER A 142 17.78 -1.67 -11.60
CA SER A 142 17.40 -0.34 -12.08
C SER A 142 15.90 -0.11 -11.92
N GLY A 143 15.49 1.15 -11.74
CA GLY A 143 14.09 1.50 -11.54
C GLY A 143 13.53 0.85 -10.27
N LEU A 144 12.35 0.23 -10.36
CA LEU A 144 11.66 -0.39 -9.22
C LEU A 144 12.54 -1.36 -8.43
N LEU A 145 13.31 -2.23 -9.09
CA LEU A 145 14.20 -3.16 -8.36
C LEU A 145 15.33 -2.45 -7.63
N ALA A 146 15.85 -1.33 -8.17
CA ALA A 146 16.89 -0.57 -7.47
C ALA A 146 16.32 0.11 -6.23
N GLN A 147 15.08 0.62 -6.33
CA GLN A 147 14.33 1.17 -5.20
C GLN A 147 14.13 0.11 -4.12
N ILE A 148 13.58 -1.06 -4.47
CA ILE A 148 13.36 -2.17 -3.54
C ILE A 148 14.66 -2.54 -2.81
N PHE A 149 15.75 -2.80 -3.53
CA PHE A 149 16.99 -3.21 -2.90
C PHE A 149 17.54 -2.16 -1.93
N GLN A 150 17.47 -0.87 -2.28
CA GLN A 150 17.89 0.21 -1.38
C GLN A 150 16.99 0.29 -0.13
N HIS A 151 15.68 0.06 -0.28
CA HIS A 151 14.72 0.05 0.82
C HIS A 151 14.97 -1.14 1.77
N GLU A 152 15.13 -2.34 1.23
CA GLU A 152 15.39 -3.52 2.05
C GLU A 152 16.74 -3.46 2.76
N ILE A 153 17.78 -2.94 2.10
CA ILE A 153 19.10 -2.76 2.72
C ILE A 153 19.04 -1.72 3.84
N ASP A 154 18.25 -0.65 3.69
CA ASP A 154 18.01 0.31 4.77
C ASP A 154 17.42 -0.37 6.01
N HIS A 155 16.44 -1.27 5.85
CA HIS A 155 15.89 -2.05 6.98
C HIS A 155 16.97 -2.86 7.71
N LEU A 156 17.93 -3.44 6.98
CA LEU A 156 19.04 -4.18 7.58
C LEU A 156 20.02 -3.29 8.35
N ASP A 157 19.99 -1.99 8.10
CA ASP A 157 20.80 -0.99 8.79
C ASP A 157 19.97 -0.18 9.82
N GLY A 158 18.73 -0.59 10.10
CA GLY A 158 17.85 0.05 11.09
C GLY A 158 17.21 1.36 10.62
N ILE A 159 17.16 1.58 9.31
CA ILE A 159 16.67 2.81 8.69
C ILE A 159 15.28 2.54 8.09
N LEU A 160 14.32 3.39 8.42
CA LEU A 160 12.98 3.36 7.81
C LEU A 160 12.89 4.43 6.72
N PHE A 161 12.04 4.21 5.71
CA PHE A 161 11.89 5.18 4.61
C PHE A 161 11.47 6.57 5.11
N THR A 162 10.71 6.64 6.22
CA THR A 162 10.27 7.88 6.88
C THR A 162 11.43 8.76 7.33
N ASP A 163 12.61 8.19 7.56
CA ASP A 163 13.80 8.97 7.93
C ASP A 163 14.37 9.75 6.74
N LYS A 164 13.96 9.37 5.51
CA LYS A 164 14.44 9.94 4.24
C LYS A 164 13.32 10.59 3.40
N ALA A 165 12.07 10.40 3.79
CA ALA A 165 10.91 10.79 3.00
C ALA A 165 10.57 12.28 3.16
N GLU A 166 10.23 12.91 2.03
CA GLU A 166 9.58 14.21 1.95
C GLU A 166 8.08 14.00 1.66
N ASN A 167 7.23 14.98 1.99
CA ASN A 167 5.79 14.95 1.67
C ASN A 167 5.05 13.70 2.18
N ILE A 168 5.33 13.31 3.43
CA ILE A 168 4.66 12.15 4.04
C ILE A 168 3.16 12.41 4.15
N ARG A 169 2.36 11.45 3.70
CA ARG A 169 0.90 11.45 3.73
C ARG A 169 0.40 10.17 4.34
N ASP A 170 -0.71 10.28 5.05
CA ASP A 170 -1.47 9.14 5.55
C ASP A 170 -2.44 8.68 4.44
N MET A 171 -2.37 7.40 4.08
CA MET A 171 -3.29 6.77 3.12
C MET A 171 -3.84 5.49 3.74
N PRO A 172 -4.69 5.62 4.78
CA PRO A 172 -5.28 4.45 5.44
C PRO A 172 -6.06 3.62 4.41
N PRO A 173 -6.21 2.31 4.66
CA PRO A 173 -6.93 1.46 3.75
C PRO A 173 -8.37 1.98 3.74
N THR A 174 -8.95 2.08 2.56
CA THR A 174 -10.35 2.47 2.40
C THR A 174 -11.32 1.37 2.87
N GLN A 175 -10.79 0.20 3.23
CA GLN A 175 -11.54 -0.92 3.78
C GLN A 175 -12.20 -0.50 5.11
N ASN A 176 -13.52 -0.74 5.20
CA ASN A 176 -14.41 -0.39 6.31
C ASN A 176 -14.86 1.07 6.41
N ILE A 177 -14.67 1.92 5.38
CA ILE A 177 -15.37 3.21 5.34
C ILE A 177 -16.88 2.93 5.23
N LYS A 178 -17.64 3.38 6.22
CA LYS A 178 -19.10 3.29 6.21
C LYS A 178 -19.68 4.39 5.35
N ILE A 179 -20.01 4.05 4.11
CA ILE A 179 -20.59 5.00 3.15
C ILE A 179 -22.11 4.91 3.19
N VAL A 180 -22.78 6.07 3.28
CA VAL A 180 -24.19 6.18 2.90
C VAL A 180 -24.26 6.91 1.58
N PHE A 181 -24.95 6.31 0.61
CA PHE A 181 -25.09 6.86 -0.72
C PHE A 181 -26.47 7.47 -0.90
N PHE A 182 -26.53 8.69 -1.44
CA PHE A 182 -27.74 9.40 -1.81
C PHE A 182 -27.73 9.60 -3.32
N GLY A 183 -28.64 8.95 -4.03
CA GLY A 183 -28.74 9.17 -5.48
C GLY A 183 -30.01 8.58 -6.07
N SER A 184 -30.75 9.41 -6.82
CA SER A 184 -32.10 9.07 -7.27
C SER A 184 -32.27 9.06 -8.79
N SER A 185 -31.19 9.23 -9.54
CA SER A 185 -31.24 9.32 -11.00
C SER A 185 -30.47 8.16 -11.64
N GLN A 186 -30.74 7.91 -12.92
CA GLN A 186 -29.92 6.97 -13.69
C GLN A 186 -28.42 7.34 -13.68
N PHE A 187 -28.09 8.63 -13.57
CA PHE A 187 -26.72 9.10 -13.54
C PHE A 187 -26.02 8.85 -12.20
N SER A 188 -26.77 8.79 -11.09
CA SER A 188 -26.20 8.45 -9.79
C SER A 188 -25.75 6.99 -9.75
N ARG A 189 -26.35 6.12 -10.57
CA ARG A 189 -25.98 4.71 -10.67
C ARG A 189 -24.51 4.51 -11.08
N TYR A 190 -23.98 5.31 -12.01
CA TYR A 190 -22.57 5.24 -12.39
C TYR A 190 -21.62 5.51 -11.21
N VAL A 191 -22.01 6.42 -10.31
CA VAL A 191 -21.22 6.70 -9.10
C VAL A 191 -21.29 5.53 -8.14
N LEU A 192 -22.47 4.90 -8.00
CA LEU A 192 -22.63 3.71 -7.17
C LEU A 192 -21.82 2.52 -7.70
N GLU A 193 -21.84 2.29 -9.01
CA GLU A 193 -21.07 1.23 -9.69
C GLU A 193 -19.56 1.44 -9.49
N GLU A 194 -19.05 2.66 -9.67
CA GLU A 194 -17.64 2.99 -9.41
C GLU A 194 -17.25 2.74 -7.95
N LEU A 195 -18.11 3.11 -6.99
CA LEU A 195 -17.87 2.81 -5.58
C LEU A 195 -17.77 1.29 -5.34
N GLU A 196 -18.62 0.50 -5.98
CA GLU A 196 -18.59 -0.96 -5.87
C GLU A 196 -17.31 -1.55 -6.50
N GLU A 197 -16.88 -1.05 -7.66
CA GLU A 197 -15.61 -1.45 -8.31
C GLU A 197 -14.38 -1.11 -7.45
N MET A 198 -14.44 -0.01 -6.70
CA MET A 198 -13.41 0.38 -5.73
C MET A 198 -13.48 -0.41 -4.41
N HIS A 199 -14.38 -1.40 -4.29
CA HIS A 199 -14.67 -2.13 -3.06
C HIS A 199 -15.14 -1.24 -1.89
N LEU A 200 -15.87 -0.17 -2.22
CA LEU A 200 -16.44 0.83 -1.31
C LEU A 200 -17.98 0.78 -1.30
N SER A 201 -18.55 -0.43 -1.22
CA SER A 201 -20.01 -0.62 -1.23
C SER A 201 -20.69 0.15 -0.08
N PRO A 202 -21.70 1.00 -0.38
CA PRO A 202 -22.43 1.72 0.65
C PRO A 202 -23.18 0.78 1.59
N ILE A 203 -23.16 1.09 2.89
CA ILE A 203 -23.92 0.37 3.93
C ILE A 203 -25.41 0.74 3.91
N LEU A 204 -25.76 1.83 3.24
CA LEU A 204 -27.14 2.29 3.04
C LEU A 204 -27.23 3.10 1.76
N ASN A 205 -28.22 2.78 0.93
CA ASN A 205 -28.54 3.49 -0.30
C ASN A 205 -29.88 4.21 -0.14
N ILE A 206 -29.88 5.53 -0.30
CA ILE A 206 -31.09 6.37 -0.34
C ILE A 206 -31.33 6.73 -1.81
N THR A 207 -32.22 5.96 -2.44
CA THR A 207 -32.43 6.02 -3.90
C THR A 207 -33.68 6.79 -4.32
N SER A 208 -34.50 7.24 -3.37
CA SER A 208 -35.70 8.02 -3.64
C SER A 208 -35.56 9.44 -3.10
N ALA A 209 -35.64 10.40 -4.03
CA ALA A 209 -35.79 11.81 -3.68
C ALA A 209 -37.24 12.14 -3.27
N LYS A 210 -38.22 11.28 -3.54
CA LYS A 210 -39.64 11.62 -3.29
C LYS A 210 -40.04 11.29 -1.86
N GLU A 211 -39.48 10.22 -1.31
CA GLU A 211 -39.76 9.76 0.04
C GLU A 211 -39.11 10.64 1.12
N PRO A 212 -39.62 10.61 2.35
CA PRO A 212 -38.95 11.18 3.51
C PRO A 212 -37.59 10.51 3.75
N ILE A 213 -36.58 11.32 4.09
CA ILE A 213 -35.25 10.79 4.41
C ILE A 213 -35.31 10.02 5.73
N PRO A 214 -34.87 8.75 5.79
CA PRO A 214 -35.02 7.90 6.98
C PRO A 214 -33.99 8.24 8.05
N MET A 215 -34.24 9.31 8.82
CA MET A 215 -33.32 9.85 9.84
C MET A 215 -32.84 8.81 10.86
N ASP A 216 -33.72 7.91 11.31
CA ASP A 216 -33.34 6.87 12.27
C ASP A 216 -32.35 5.87 11.71
N LYS A 217 -32.48 5.52 10.41
CA LYS A 217 -31.52 4.64 9.73
C LYS A 217 -30.17 5.33 9.58
N LEU A 218 -30.15 6.62 9.23
CA LEU A 218 -28.93 7.41 9.09
C LEU A 218 -28.17 7.54 10.42
N LYS A 219 -28.87 7.85 11.52
CA LYS A 219 -28.28 7.90 12.86
C LYS A 219 -27.68 6.56 13.28
N LYS A 220 -28.36 5.45 12.97
CA LYS A 220 -27.88 4.09 13.27
C LYS A 220 -26.71 3.66 12.39
N ALA A 221 -26.65 4.15 11.14
CA ALA A 221 -25.60 3.81 10.19
C ALA A 221 -24.20 4.23 10.67
N LYS A 222 -24.10 5.31 11.47
CA LYS A 222 -22.83 5.88 11.97
C LYS A 222 -21.80 5.99 10.84
N ALA A 223 -22.21 6.64 9.76
CA ALA A 223 -21.45 6.73 8.53
C ALA A 223 -20.16 7.55 8.71
N ASP A 224 -19.10 7.13 8.02
CA ASP A 224 -17.86 7.87 7.93
C ASP A 224 -17.97 9.00 6.90
N ILE A 225 -18.63 8.71 5.78
CA ILE A 225 -18.82 9.62 4.64
C ILE A 225 -20.24 9.44 4.08
N PHE A 226 -20.86 10.56 3.71
CA PHE A 226 -22.03 10.54 2.81
C PHE A 226 -21.57 10.83 1.39
N VAL A 227 -21.96 10.02 0.42
CA VAL A 227 -21.74 10.30 -1.01
C VAL A 227 -23.07 10.69 -1.63
N VAL A 228 -23.14 11.89 -2.18
CA VAL A 228 -24.37 12.45 -2.74
C VAL A 228 -24.17 12.64 -4.23
N ALA A 229 -24.94 11.93 -5.05
CA ALA A 229 -24.86 11.99 -6.49
C ALA A 229 -26.24 12.16 -7.09
N SER A 230 -26.52 13.30 -7.73
CA SER A 230 -27.76 13.53 -8.49
C SER A 230 -29.05 13.10 -7.73
N PHE A 231 -29.13 13.43 -6.43
CA PHE A 231 -30.20 13.01 -5.53
C PHE A 231 -31.52 13.79 -5.70
N GLY A 232 -31.56 14.86 -6.50
CA GLY A 232 -32.81 15.58 -6.80
C GLY A 232 -33.45 16.38 -5.65
N LYS A 233 -32.89 16.31 -4.44
CA LYS A 233 -33.26 17.13 -3.27
C LYS A 233 -32.02 17.76 -2.65
N ILE A 234 -32.10 19.04 -2.30
CA ILE A 234 -31.06 19.70 -1.52
C ILE A 234 -31.07 19.11 -0.11
N LEU A 235 -29.94 18.54 0.31
CA LEU A 235 -29.81 18.04 1.67
C LEU A 235 -29.68 19.21 2.66
N PRO A 236 -30.43 19.18 3.79
CA PRO A 236 -30.27 20.17 4.85
C PRO A 236 -28.90 20.05 5.52
N LYS A 237 -28.42 21.16 6.10
CA LYS A 237 -27.11 21.24 6.77
C LYS A 237 -26.91 20.17 7.85
N GLU A 238 -27.95 19.86 8.64
CA GLU A 238 -27.91 18.80 9.67
C GLU A 238 -27.50 17.44 9.08
N LEU A 239 -27.93 17.12 7.85
CA LEU A 239 -27.55 15.89 7.17
C LEU A 239 -26.15 15.97 6.56
N ILE A 240 -25.77 17.13 6.02
CA ILE A 240 -24.45 17.37 5.44
C ILE A 240 -23.33 17.20 6.49
N ASP A 241 -23.60 17.63 7.72
CA ASP A 241 -22.65 17.60 8.85
C ASP A 241 -22.75 16.31 9.69
N MET A 242 -23.67 15.39 9.36
CA MET A 242 -23.88 14.13 10.10
C MET A 242 -22.75 13.08 10.02
N PRO A 243 -22.10 12.81 8.86
CA PRO A 243 -21.07 11.77 8.80
C PRO A 243 -19.80 12.20 9.55
N LYS A 244 -19.03 11.22 10.06
CA LYS A 244 -17.82 11.45 10.87
C LYS A 244 -16.82 12.41 10.22
N TYR A 245 -16.60 12.27 8.91
CA TYR A 245 -15.66 13.11 8.18
C TYR A 245 -16.37 14.23 7.43
N LYS A 246 -16.98 13.94 6.27
CA LYS A 246 -17.66 14.92 5.42
C LYS A 246 -18.70 14.26 4.51
N THR A 247 -19.54 15.10 3.92
CA THR A 247 -20.38 14.75 2.77
C THR A 247 -19.67 15.13 1.47
N LEU A 248 -19.53 14.16 0.55
CA LEU A 248 -18.97 14.34 -0.78
C LEU A 248 -20.09 14.54 -1.80
N ASN A 249 -20.13 15.71 -2.44
CA ASN A 249 -21.01 15.96 -3.58
C ASN A 249 -20.35 15.50 -4.87
N VAL A 250 -20.90 14.47 -5.51
CA VAL A 250 -20.44 13.98 -6.81
C VAL A 250 -21.46 14.41 -7.87
N HIS A 251 -21.03 15.20 -8.82
CA HIS A 251 -21.88 15.60 -9.94
C HIS A 251 -21.55 14.72 -11.16
N PRO A 252 -22.35 13.68 -11.49
CA PRO A 252 -22.07 12.78 -12.62
C PRO A 252 -22.39 13.46 -13.96
N SER A 253 -21.51 14.37 -14.39
CA SER A 253 -21.63 15.08 -15.67
C SER A 253 -20.28 15.19 -16.36
N LEU A 254 -20.32 15.09 -17.70
CA LEU A 254 -19.19 15.38 -18.58
C LEU A 254 -18.85 16.89 -18.66
N LEU A 255 -19.74 17.77 -18.17
CA LEU A 255 -19.58 19.23 -18.19
C LEU A 255 -19.82 19.85 -16.79
N PRO A 256 -19.05 19.45 -15.75
CA PRO A 256 -19.32 19.82 -14.36
C PRO A 256 -19.19 21.33 -14.10
N ARG A 257 -18.38 22.05 -14.89
CA ARG A 257 -18.20 23.51 -14.78
C ARG A 257 -19.44 24.33 -15.13
N LEU A 258 -20.41 23.77 -15.87
CA LEU A 258 -21.54 24.53 -16.42
C LEU A 258 -22.86 24.31 -15.66
N ARG A 259 -22.97 23.28 -14.81
CA ARG A 259 -24.25 22.88 -14.20
C ARG A 259 -24.42 23.22 -12.71
N GLY A 260 -23.36 23.68 -12.05
CA GLY A 260 -23.40 24.07 -10.64
C GLY A 260 -23.50 22.89 -9.65
N PRO A 261 -23.46 23.16 -8.34
CA PRO A 261 -23.35 22.16 -7.28
C PRO A 261 -24.72 21.61 -6.84
N ALA A 262 -25.50 21.01 -7.73
CA ALA A 262 -26.65 20.22 -7.27
C ALA A 262 -26.15 18.83 -6.79
N PRO A 263 -26.53 18.31 -5.60
CA PRO A 263 -27.63 18.74 -4.73
C PRO A 263 -27.19 19.08 -3.29
N ILE A 264 -26.07 19.77 -3.10
CA ILE A 264 -25.62 20.23 -1.76
C ILE A 264 -25.67 21.74 -1.70
N GLN A 265 -26.15 22.30 -0.59
CA GLN A 265 -26.16 23.73 -0.36
C GLN A 265 -24.73 24.22 -0.14
N ASN A 266 -24.23 25.09 -1.00
CA ASN A 266 -22.97 25.81 -0.77
C ASN A 266 -23.27 27.10 0.00
N THR A 267 -22.45 27.40 1.01
CA THR A 267 -22.36 28.73 1.64
C THR A 267 -21.59 29.69 0.74
#